data_AF-A0ABD5AJU8-F1
#
_entry.id   AF-A0ABD5AJU8-F1
#
_cell.length_a   1.000
_cell.length_b   1.000
_cell.length_c   1.000
_cell.angle_alpha   90.00
_cell.angle_beta   90.00
_cell.angle_gamma   90.00
#
_symmetry.space_group_name_H-M   'P 1'
#
loop_
_entity.id
_entity.type
_entity.pdbx_description
1 polymer ?
#
loop_
_entity_poly.entity_id
_entity_poly.type
_entity_poly.pdbx_seq_one_letter_code
_entity_poly.pdbx_strand_id
1 'polypeptide(L)' 'MLKSLNNDDVTFQIVATGSKFTFFLTFRNKLIASPALVDEYNQLKLQCSHLDHDQYRAIKSEFISRVLNQPKV' A
#
# COMPACT_ATOMS: atom_id res chain seq x y z
N MET A 1 10.66 7.33 23.76
CA MET A 1 10.40 5.98 23.22
C MET A 1 8.90 5.80 23.12
N LEU A 2 8.34 5.74 21.90
CA LEU A 2 6.93 5.36 21.74
C LEU A 2 6.82 3.86 21.96
N LYS A 3 5.92 3.45 22.85
CA LYS A 3 5.54 2.04 23.05
C LYS A 3 4.06 1.93 22.73
N SER A 4 3.70 0.97 21.88
CA SER A 4 2.30 0.58 21.74
C SER A 4 1.86 -0.06 23.05
N LEU A 5 0.76 0.43 23.64
CA LEU A 5 0.17 -0.13 24.85
C LEU A 5 -0.71 -1.36 24.54
N ASN A 6 -1.10 -1.49 23.27
CA ASN A 6 -1.81 -2.65 22.74
C ASN A 6 -0.84 -3.49 21.93
N ASN A 7 -1.06 -4.81 21.90
CA ASN A 7 -0.22 -5.80 21.19
C ASN A 7 -0.37 -5.71 19.65
N ASP A 8 -0.61 -4.51 19.13
CA ASP A 8 -0.83 -4.22 17.73
C ASP A 8 0.52 -4.09 17.03
N ASP A 9 0.66 -4.76 15.88
CA ASP A 9 1.80 -4.59 14.98
C ASP A 9 1.70 -3.24 14.26
N VAL A 10 2.22 -2.19 14.89
CA VAL A 10 2.21 -0.83 14.33
C VAL A 10 3.47 -0.57 13.51
N THR A 11 3.28 -0.09 12.28
CA THR A 11 4.38 0.39 11.43
C THR A 11 4.27 1.90 11.23
N PHE A 12 5.36 2.62 11.46
CA PHE A 12 5.48 4.04 11.17
C PHE A 12 6.40 4.27 9.98
N GLN A 13 5.94 5.08 9.02
CA GLN A 13 6.78 5.57 7.93
C GLN A 13 7.01 7.07 8.10
N ILE A 14 8.25 7.45 8.44
CA ILE A 14 8.64 8.86 8.60
C ILE A 14 9.28 9.34 7.30
N VAL A 15 8.82 10.47 6.78
CA VAL A 15 9.37 11.11 5.58
C VAL A 15 9.57 12.60 5.84
N ALA A 16 10.61 13.18 5.22
CA ALA A 16 10.82 14.62 5.24
C ALA A 16 9.74 15.35 4.43
N THR A 17 9.39 16.56 4.84
CA THR A 17 8.53 17.46 4.05
C THR A 17 9.16 17.68 2.67
N GLY A 18 8.36 17.55 1.60
CA GLY A 18 8.85 17.64 0.22
C GLY A 18 9.61 16.41 -0.29
N SER A 19 9.66 15.32 0.48
CA SER A 19 10.31 14.07 0.06
C SER A 19 9.65 13.48 -1.19
N LYS A 20 10.47 12.96 -2.11
CA LYS A 20 10.03 12.15 -3.25
C LYS A 20 9.35 10.84 -2.84
N PHE A 21 9.56 10.39 -1.60
CA PHE A 21 9.00 9.15 -1.07
C PHE A 21 7.58 9.32 -0.51
N THR A 22 6.80 10.26 -1.06
CA THR A 22 5.40 10.53 -0.68
C THR A 22 4.38 9.84 -1.58
N PHE A 23 4.83 8.96 -2.49
CA PHE A 23 3.97 8.23 -3.44
C PHE A 23 2.85 7.42 -2.77
N PHE A 24 3.05 6.99 -1.52
CA PHE A 24 2.04 6.28 -0.74
C PHE A 24 0.77 7.12 -0.51
N LEU A 25 0.89 8.45 -0.45
CA LEU A 25 -0.26 9.36 -0.38
C LEU A 25 -1.06 9.32 -1.68
N THR A 26 -0.40 9.39 -2.84
CA THR A 26 -1.04 9.30 -4.15
C THR A 26 -1.73 7.95 -4.34
N PHE A 27 -1.05 6.87 -3.97
CA PHE A 27 -1.61 5.52 -4.02
C PHE A 27 -2.87 5.41 -3.15
N ARG A 28 -2.80 5.84 -1.88
CA ARG A 28 -3.95 5.88 -0.97
C ARG A 28 -5.11 6.68 -1.56
N ASN A 29 -4.85 7.86 -2.09
CA ASN A 29 -5.90 8.73 -2.63
C ASN A 29 -6.61 8.08 -3.83
N LYS A 30 -5.87 7.39 -4.71
CA LYS A 30 -6.46 6.64 -5.82
C LYS A 30 -7.35 5.48 -5.35
N LEU A 31 -6.95 4.76 -4.30
CA LEU A 31 -7.79 3.73 -3.70
C LEU A 31 -9.08 4.32 -3.10
N ILE A 32 -8.98 5.42 -2.36
CA ILE A 32 -10.16 6.08 -1.78
C ILE A 32 -11.13 6.55 -2.86
N ALA A 33 -10.62 7.05 -3.99
CA ALA A 33 -11.43 7.54 -5.10
C ALA A 33 -12.09 6.42 -5.93
N SER A 34 -11.68 5.16 -5.77
CA SER A 34 -12.16 4.05 -6.59
C SER A 34 -12.40 2.79 -5.75
N PRO A 35 -13.66 2.49 -5.40
CA PRO A 35 -14.03 1.23 -4.74
C PRO A 35 -13.55 0.00 -5.50
N ALA A 36 -13.57 0.04 -6.84
CA ALA A 36 -13.08 -1.06 -7.67
C ALA A 36 -11.58 -1.36 -7.45
N LEU A 37 -10.73 -0.33 -7.26
CA LEU A 37 -9.33 -0.55 -6.93
C LEU A 37 -9.12 -1.12 -5.53
N VAL A 38 -10.00 -0.78 -4.58
CA VAL A 38 -9.99 -1.36 -3.24
C VAL A 38 -10.31 -2.85 -3.30
N ASP A 39 -11.35 -3.22 -4.06
CA ASP A 39 -11.74 -4.62 -4.25
C ASP A 39 -10.62 -5.41 -4.94
N GLU A 40 -10.04 -4.88 -6.01
CA GLU A 40 -8.90 -5.50 -6.71
C GLU A 40 -7.72 -5.71 -5.74
N TYR A 41 -7.39 -4.69 -4.93
CA TYR A 41 -6.31 -4.79 -3.96
C TYR A 41 -6.60 -5.81 -2.85
N ASN A 42 -7.86 -5.92 -2.42
CA ASN A 42 -8.28 -6.92 -1.43
C ASN A 42 -8.19 -8.34 -1.99
N GLN A 43 -8.62 -8.56 -3.23
CA GLN A 43 -8.50 -9.86 -3.89
C GLN A 43 -7.03 -10.26 -4.06
N LEU A 44 -6.16 -9.33 -4.45
CA LEU A 44 -4.72 -9.59 -4.54
C LEU A 44 -4.14 -10.06 -3.19
N LYS A 45 -4.53 -9.42 -2.08
CA LYS A 45 -4.09 -9.84 -0.73
C LYS A 45 -4.57 -11.24 -0.37
N LEU A 46 -5.82 -11.57 -0.69
CA LEU A 46 -6.39 -12.90 -0.43
C LEU A 46 -5.68 -13.98 -1.26
N GLN A 47 -5.46 -13.72 -2.54
CA GLN A 47 -4.75 -14.63 -3.44
C GLN A 47 -3.31 -14.87 -3.00
N CYS A 48 -2.64 -13.87 -2.42
CA CYS A 48 -1.26 -13.99 -1.96
C CYS A 48 -1.12 -14.55 -0.53
N SER A 49 -2.20 -14.97 0.13
CA SER A 49 -2.18 -15.41 1.54
C SER A 49 -1.29 -16.63 1.82
N HIS A 50 -0.97 -17.40 0.79
CA HIS A 50 -0.10 -18.59 0.86
C HIS A 50 1.35 -18.31 0.46
N LEU A 51 1.66 -17.10 -0.01
CA LEU A 51 2.99 -16.72 -0.48
C LEU A 51 3.87 -16.25 0.67
N ASP A 52 5.18 -16.38 0.49
CA ASP A 52 6.12 -15.75 1.40
C ASP A 52 6.16 -14.21 1.22
N HIS A 53 6.85 -13.54 2.14
CA HIS A 53 6.92 -12.08 2.16
C HIS A 53 7.56 -11.48 0.91
N ASP A 54 8.56 -12.13 0.31
CA ASP A 54 9.29 -11.60 -0.84
C ASP A 54 8.47 -11.75 -2.12
N GLN A 55 7.84 -12.91 -2.30
CA GLN A 55 6.90 -13.18 -3.39
C GLN A 55 5.71 -12.20 -3.35
N TYR A 56 5.09 -12.05 -2.17
CA TYR A 56 4.00 -11.10 -2.00
C TYR A 56 4.45 -9.66 -2.26
N ARG A 57 5.65 -9.28 -1.81
CA ARG A 57 6.21 -7.95 -2.04
C ARG A 57 6.39 -7.64 -3.53
N ALA A 58 6.88 -8.60 -4.32
CA ALA A 58 7.05 -8.42 -5.76
C ALA A 58 5.70 -8.14 -6.46
N ILE A 59 4.70 -9.00 -6.24
CA ILE A 59 3.36 -8.88 -6.82
C ILE A 59 2.68 -7.57 -6.38
N LYS A 60 2.77 -7.22 -5.10
CA LYS A 60 2.24 -5.96 -4.57
C LYS A 60 2.91 -4.74 -5.20
N SER A 61 4.22 -4.80 -5.46
CA SER A 61 4.97 -3.71 -6.08
C SER A 61 4.48 -3.44 -7.52
N GLU A 62 4.20 -4.48 -8.28
CA GLU A 62 3.64 -4.36 -9.63
C GLU A 62 2.25 -3.72 -9.61
N PHE A 63 1.38 -4.19 -8.72
CA PHE A 63 0.04 -3.61 -8.52
C PHE A 63 0.11 -2.12 -8.18
N ILE A 64 0.94 -1.75 -7.20
CA ILE A 64 1.11 -0.34 -6.79
C ILE A 64 1.61 0.51 -7.97
N SER A 65 2.59 0.00 -8.71
CA SER A 65 3.16 0.71 -9.86
C SER A 65 2.10 0.96 -10.93
N ARG A 66 1.26 -0.04 -11.24
CA ARG A 66 0.14 0.09 -12.18
C ARG A 66 -0.85 1.15 -11.73
N VAL A 67 -1.27 1.15 -10.46
CA VAL A 67 -2.22 2.13 -9.92
C VAL A 67 -1.65 3.55 -9.98
N LEU A 68 -0.38 3.72 -9.62
CA LEU A 68 0.30 5.02 -9.66
C LEU A 68 0.41 5.58 -11.09
N ASN A 69 0.59 4.71 -12.09
CA ASN A 69 0.71 5.10 -13.50
C ASN A 69 -0.62 5.35 -14.21
N GLN A 70 -1.77 5.04 -13.59
CA GLN A 70 -3.07 5.38 -14.16
C GLN A 70 -3.24 6.92 -14.28
N PRO A 71 -3.95 7.42 -15.30
CA PRO A 71 -4.29 8.83 -15.41
C PRO A 71 -5.00 9.33 -14.15
N LYS A 72 -4.89 10.63 -13.87
CA LYS A 72 -5.75 11.27 -12.88
C LYS A 72 -7.16 11.30 -13.47
N VAL A 73 -8.11 10.69 -12.77
CA VAL A 73 -9.55 10.82 -13.06
C VAL A 73 -10.01 12.20 -12.62
#